data_AF-A0A925IYN0-F1
#
_entry.id   AF-A0A925IYN0-F1
#
_cell.length_a   1.000
_cell.length_b   1.000
_cell.length_c   1.000
_cell.angle_alpha   90.00
_cell.angle_beta   90.00
_cell.angle_gamma   90.00
#
_symmetry.space_group_name_H-M   'P 1'
#
loop_
_entity.id
_entity.type
_entity.pdbx_description
1 polymer ?
#
loop_
_entity_poly.entity_id
_entity_poly.type
_entity_poly.pdbx_seq_one_letter_code
_entity_poly.pdbx_strand_id
1 'polypeptide(L)'
;PGSTGLYHLAILYPTRASLADALRRLRAANIPLDGAADHGVSEALYLRDPDQNGVELYWDRPSQAWPRDEAGGIAMFTRRLDLEGLLRETD
;
A
#
# COMPACT_ATOMS: atom_id res chain seq x y z
N PRO A 1 -22.64 1.80 -2.15
CA PRO A 1 -22.33 2.84 -1.13
C PRO A 1 -23.55 3.10 -0.25
N GLY A 2 -23.41 3.12 1.08
CA GLY A 2 -24.49 3.49 2.00
C GLY A 2 -25.02 2.39 2.93
N SER A 3 -24.35 1.24 3.05
CA SER A 3 -24.63 0.23 4.07
C SER A 3 -23.36 -0.08 4.86
N THR A 4 -23.52 -0.46 6.13
CA THR A 4 -22.43 -0.98 6.97
C THR A 4 -21.85 -2.26 6.36
N GLY A 5 -20.53 -2.43 6.40
CA GLY A 5 -19.83 -3.61 5.87
C GLY A 5 -18.32 -3.46 5.92
N LEU A 6 -17.60 -4.53 5.58
CA LEU A 6 -16.13 -4.50 5.41
C LEU A 6 -15.79 -3.65 4.18
N TYR A 7 -14.92 -2.65 4.33
CA TYR A 7 -14.45 -1.85 3.19
C TYR A 7 -13.32 -2.57 2.44
N HIS A 8 -12.28 -2.98 3.17
CA HIS A 8 -11.23 -3.89 2.70
C HIS A 8 -10.57 -4.59 3.89
N LEU A 9 -9.81 -5.65 3.62
CA LEU A 9 -8.81 -6.24 4.52
C LEU A 9 -7.42 -5.74 4.12
N ALA A 10 -6.58 -5.41 5.10
CA ALA A 10 -5.19 -5.02 4.87
C ALA A 10 -4.19 -6.08 5.36
N ILE A 11 -3.18 -6.39 4.55
CA ILE A 11 -2.12 -7.35 4.84
C ILE A 11 -0.77 -6.61 4.89
N LEU A 12 -0.14 -6.64 6.06
CA LEU A 12 1.17 -6.02 6.30
C LEU A 12 2.31 -6.91 5.80
N TYR A 13 3.20 -6.33 5.03
CA TYR A 13 4.46 -6.92 4.59
C TYR A 13 5.63 -6.46 5.48
N PRO A 14 6.59 -7.35 5.80
CA PRO A 14 7.68 -7.03 6.73
C PRO A 14 8.70 -6.03 6.15
N THR A 15 8.84 -5.97 4.83
CA THR A 15 9.82 -5.10 4.16
C THR A 15 9.23 -4.48 2.89
N ARG A 16 9.77 -3.32 2.48
CA ARG A 16 9.41 -2.69 1.20
C ARG A 16 9.68 -3.61 0.01
N ALA A 17 10.77 -4.37 0.05
CA ALA A 17 11.11 -5.37 -0.96
C ALA A 17 10.05 -6.49 -1.07
N SER A 18 9.48 -6.94 0.06
CA SER A 18 8.42 -7.96 0.03
C SER A 18 7.09 -7.42 -0.53
N LEU A 19 6.78 -6.12 -0.35
CA LEU A 19 5.69 -5.47 -1.06
C LEU A 19 5.98 -5.33 -2.56
N ALA A 20 7.23 -5.05 -2.94
CA ALA A 20 7.64 -5.01 -4.34
C ALA A 20 7.49 -6.39 -5.01
N ASP A 21 7.85 -7.48 -4.31
CA ASP A 21 7.62 -8.85 -4.79
C ASP A 21 6.12 -9.14 -4.99
N ALA A 22 5.26 -8.70 -4.07
CA ALA A 22 3.81 -8.80 -4.27
C ALA A 22 3.36 -8.09 -5.55
N LEU A 23 3.82 -6.86 -5.80
CA LEU A 23 3.51 -6.12 -7.03
C LEU A 23 3.96 -6.88 -8.29
N ARG A 24 5.15 -7.49 -8.29
CA ARG A 24 5.65 -8.30 -9.41
C ARG A 24 4.74 -9.49 -9.69
N ARG A 25 4.33 -10.21 -8.64
CA ARG A 25 3.43 -11.37 -8.77
C ARG A 25 2.06 -10.96 -9.31
N LEU A 26 1.49 -9.85 -8.83
CA LEU A 26 0.22 -9.33 -9.34
C LEU A 26 0.30 -8.98 -10.83
N ARG A 27 1.37 -8.27 -11.26
CA ARG A 27 1.60 -7.96 -12.68
C ARG A 27 1.76 -9.24 -13.51
N ALA A 28 2.54 -10.21 -13.05
CA ALA A 28 2.76 -11.48 -13.75
C ALA A 28 1.46 -12.30 -13.90
N ALA A 29 0.58 -12.24 -12.90
CA ALA A 29 -0.73 -12.89 -12.91
C ALA A 29 -1.81 -12.09 -13.67
N ASN A 30 -1.48 -10.93 -14.24
CA ASN A 30 -2.44 -10.00 -14.86
C ASN A 30 -3.60 -9.58 -13.91
N ILE A 31 -3.32 -9.48 -12.61
CA ILE A 31 -4.29 -8.99 -11.63
C ILE A 31 -4.21 -7.45 -11.61
N PRO A 32 -5.29 -6.73 -11.97
CA PRO A 32 -5.29 -5.27 -11.97
C PRO A 32 -5.30 -4.72 -10.55
N LEU A 33 -4.70 -3.54 -10.39
CA LEU A 33 -4.87 -2.74 -9.18
C LEU A 33 -6.07 -1.81 -9.33
N ASP A 34 -6.87 -1.70 -8.28
CA ASP A 34 -7.88 -0.64 -8.12
C ASP A 34 -7.20 0.70 -7.82
N GLY A 35 -6.01 0.67 -7.19
CA GLY A 35 -5.23 1.86 -6.89
C GLY A 35 -3.91 1.55 -6.17
N ALA A 36 -3.10 2.58 -5.97
CA ALA A 36 -1.90 2.52 -5.14
C ALA A 36 -1.61 3.90 -4.53
N ALA A 37 -1.19 3.93 -3.27
CA ALA A 37 -1.01 5.16 -2.53
C ALA A 37 0.26 5.15 -1.67
N ASP A 38 0.87 6.33 -1.56
CA ASP A 38 1.85 6.64 -0.52
C ASP A 38 1.15 7.53 0.52
N HIS A 39 1.11 7.02 1.75
CA HIS A 39 0.48 7.70 2.88
C HIS A 39 1.44 8.51 3.74
N GLY A 40 2.74 8.51 3.38
CA GLY A 40 3.82 9.08 4.19
C GLY A 40 4.21 8.21 5.39
N VAL A 41 3.29 7.39 5.90
CA VAL A 41 3.56 6.39 6.95
C VAL A 41 3.62 4.97 6.40
N SER A 42 2.92 4.71 5.28
CA SER A 42 2.86 3.41 4.60
C SER A 42 2.79 3.59 3.08
N GLU A 43 3.18 2.55 2.35
CA GLU A 43 2.95 2.41 0.91
C GLU A 43 2.01 1.23 0.68
N ALA A 44 0.97 1.42 -0.14
CA ALA A 44 -0.13 0.47 -0.28
C ALA A 44 -0.53 0.21 -1.73
N LEU A 45 -0.92 -1.03 -2.02
CA LEU A 45 -1.49 -1.51 -3.26
C LEU A 45 -2.92 -1.99 -2.98
N TYR A 46 -3.89 -1.50 -3.75
CA TYR A 46 -5.30 -1.86 -3.62
C TYR A 46 -5.75 -2.71 -4.80
N LEU A 47 -6.44 -3.80 -4.51
CA LEU A 47 -6.96 -4.74 -5.49
C LEU A 47 -8.25 -5.41 -4.99
N ARG A 48 -8.84 -6.23 -5.85
CA ARG A 48 -9.96 -7.09 -5.50
C ARG A 48 -9.57 -8.55 -5.56
N ASP A 49 -10.06 -9.32 -4.60
CA ASP A 49 -10.02 -10.78 -4.69
C ASP A 49 -11.07 -11.30 -5.71
N PRO A 50 -11.11 -12.61 -6.01
CA PRO A 50 -12.09 -13.17 -6.95
C PRO A 50 -13.55 -12.92 -6.57
N ASP A 51 -13.85 -12.77 -5.28
CA ASP A 51 -15.19 -12.50 -4.74
C ASP A 51 -15.50 -10.99 -4.66
N GLN A 52 -14.63 -10.14 -5.21
CA GLN A 52 -14.73 -8.67 -5.25
C GLN A 52 -14.57 -7.96 -3.91
N ASN A 53 -14.06 -8.65 -2.88
CA ASN A 53 -13.68 -8.03 -1.62
C ASN A 53 -12.47 -7.11 -1.83
N GLY A 54 -12.49 -5.95 -1.18
CA GLY A 54 -11.33 -5.06 -1.18
C GLY A 54 -10.17 -5.68 -0.42
N VAL A 55 -8.98 -5.66 -1.03
CA VAL A 55 -7.72 -6.07 -0.41
C VAL A 55 -6.72 -4.93 -0.53
N GLU A 56 -6.01 -4.68 0.55
CA GLU A 56 -4.85 -3.78 0.62
C GLU A 56 -3.61 -4.60 0.99
N LEU A 57 -2.57 -4.51 0.17
CA LEU A 57 -1.24 -5.03 0.48
C LEU A 57 -0.36 -3.82 0.79
N TYR A 58 0.24 -3.76 1.98
CA TYR A 58 0.97 -2.57 2.39
C TYR A 58 2.24 -2.88 3.17
N TRP A 59 3.13 -1.89 3.20
CA TRP A 59 4.33 -1.87 4.03
C TRP A 59 4.38 -0.56 4.81
N ASP A 60 4.63 -0.65 6.11
CA ASP A 60 4.88 0.51 6.96
C ASP A 60 6.31 1.00 6.79
N ARG A 61 6.48 2.30 6.53
CA ARG A 61 7.79 2.94 6.66
C ARG A 61 8.24 2.84 8.12
N PRO A 62 9.55 2.75 8.38
CA PRO A 62 10.06 2.88 9.74
C PRO A 62 9.52 4.18 10.38
N SER A 63 9.04 4.10 11.62
CA SER A 63 8.37 5.23 12.29
C SER A 63 9.24 6.49 12.42
N GLN A 64 10.57 6.32 12.35
CA GLN A 64 11.56 7.39 12.32
C GLN A 64 11.48 8.25 11.05
N ALA A 65 10.99 7.69 9.96
CA ALA A 65 10.83 8.34 8.66
C ALA A 65 9.43 8.95 8.44
N TRP A 66 8.53 8.79 9.42
CA TRP A 66 7.18 9.34 9.29
C TRP A 66 7.20 10.86 9.27
N PRO A 67 6.45 11.50 8.34
CA PRO A 67 6.37 12.95 8.27
C PRO A 67 5.77 13.52 9.55
N ARG A 68 6.32 14.65 10.00
CA ARG A 68 5.83 15.37 11.16
C ARG A 68 5.50 16.82 10.82
N ASP A 69 4.47 17.36 11.47
CA ASP A 69 4.16 18.78 11.42
C ASP A 69 5.06 19.59 12.38
N GLU A 70 4.90 20.91 12.38
CA GLU A 70 5.65 21.83 13.24
C GLU A 70 5.44 21.60 14.74
N ALA A 71 4.30 21.00 15.12
CA ALA A 71 3.98 20.66 16.50
C ALA A 71 4.47 19.25 16.89
N GLY A 72 5.10 18.51 15.96
CA GLY A 72 5.62 17.16 16.15
C GLY A 72 4.59 16.03 15.97
N GLY A 73 3.36 16.36 15.57
CA GLY A 73 2.30 15.40 15.21
C GLY A 73 2.61 14.68 13.89
N ILE A 74 2.01 13.50 13.66
CA ILE A 74 2.19 12.75 12.40
C ILE A 74 1.41 13.45 11.29
N ALA A 75 2.09 13.83 10.22
CA ALA A 75 1.50 14.52 9.07
C ALA A 75 1.25 13.54 7.90
N MET A 76 0.26 12.65 8.07
CA MET A 76 -0.16 11.73 7.00
C MET A 76 -0.64 12.50 5.76
N PHE A 77 -0.42 11.92 4.58
CA PHE A 77 -0.95 12.42 3.32
C PHE A 77 -1.51 11.28 2.48
N THR A 78 -2.01 11.57 1.29
CA THR A 78 -2.31 10.55 0.28
C THR A 78 -1.81 11.06 -1.06
N ARG A 79 -0.79 10.40 -1.60
CA ARG A 79 -0.19 10.71 -2.91
C ARG A 79 -0.16 9.46 -3.78
N ARG A 80 0.04 9.65 -5.08
CA ARG A 80 0.30 8.51 -5.98
C ARG A 80 1.61 7.85 -5.57
N LEU A 81 1.57 6.53 -5.43
CA LEU A 81 2.76 5.73 -5.19
C LEU A 81 3.63 5.66 -6.46
N ASP A 82 4.95 5.81 -6.31
CA ASP A 82 5.90 5.52 -7.38
C ASP A 82 6.07 3.99 -7.53
N LEU A 83 5.25 3.39 -8.38
CA LEU A 83 5.26 1.94 -8.63
C LEU A 83 6.58 1.46 -9.24
N GLU A 84 7.21 2.27 -10.09
CA GLU A 84 8.50 1.91 -10.69
C GLU A 84 9.63 2.03 -9.67
N GLY A 85 9.57 3.00 -8.76
CA GLY A 85 10.45 3.09 -7.60
C GLY A 85 10.27 1.94 -6.61
N LEU A 86 9.05 1.45 -6.42
CA LEU A 86 8.79 0.23 -5.63
C LEU A 86 9.40 -1.01 -6.31
N LEU A 87 9.21 -1.18 -7.63
CA LEU A 87 9.72 -2.34 -8.37
C LEU A 87 11.24 -2.44 -8.42
N ARG A 88 11.95 -1.34 -8.19
CA ARG A 88 13.42 -1.31 -8.10
C ARG A 88 13.97 -1.86 -6.78
N GLU A 89 13.13 -2.05 -5.75
CA GLU A 89 13.57 -2.63 -4.47
C GLU A 89 14.06 -4.07 -4.65
N THR A 90 15.24 -4.36 -4.14
CA THR A 90 15.84 -5.71 -4.09
C THR A 90 15.87 -6.20 -2.66
N ASP A 91 15.79 -7.52 -2.46
CA ASP A 91 15.98 -8.14 -1.15
C ASP A 91 17.41 -7.93 -0.59
#